data_AF-A0A1S6GXD0-F1
#
_entry.id   AF-A0A1S6GXD0-F1
#
_cell.length_a   1.000
_cell.length_b   1.000
_cell.length_c   1.000
_cell.angle_alpha   90.00
_cell.angle_beta   90.00
_cell.angle_gamma   90.00
#
_symmetry.space_group_name_H-M   'P 1'
#
loop_
_entity.id
_entity.type
_entity.pdbx_description
1 polymer ?
#
loop_
_entity_poly.entity_id
_entity_poly.type
_entity_poly.pdbx_seq_one_letter_code
_entity_poly.pdbx_strand_id
1 'polypeptide(L)'
;MAEDEPKPTQLDMPLVLDEDLTKQMRLRVESLQQRGGKRQDGEKLLQPAKSMYRIDFIQQQRLQSERWDVVLDKPGRVTVTGTSQIWTPDLTNLITRQLLDPAAIFWRKEDSEAMDWNEADALEFGERLSELAKILKVMYFLITFSEGVEPANLKASVVFSQL
;
A
#
# COMPACT_ATOMS: atom_id res chain seq x y z
N MET A 1 -21.07 -8.15 -35.72
CA MET A 1 -19.60 -8.24 -35.60
C MET A 1 -19.24 -7.15 -34.61
N ALA A 2 -18.88 -7.51 -33.38
CA ALA A 2 -18.43 -6.51 -32.40
C ALA A 2 -17.04 -6.05 -32.85
N GLU A 3 -16.90 -4.74 -33.05
CA GLU A 3 -15.63 -4.13 -33.40
C GLU A 3 -14.61 -4.43 -32.28
N ASP A 4 -13.42 -4.87 -32.68
CA ASP A 4 -12.29 -5.15 -31.81
C ASP A 4 -11.77 -3.78 -31.34
N GLU A 5 -12.37 -3.23 -30.28
CA GLU A 5 -11.88 -2.00 -29.65
C GLU A 5 -10.42 -2.20 -29.28
N PRO A 6 -9.52 -1.24 -29.60
CA PRO A 6 -8.12 -1.37 -29.23
C PRO A 6 -8.04 -1.47 -27.70
N LYS A 7 -7.51 -2.62 -27.21
CA LYS A 7 -7.33 -2.84 -25.77
C LYS A 7 -6.55 -1.66 -25.18
N PRO A 8 -7.05 -1.04 -24.10
CA PRO A 8 -6.34 0.06 -23.46
C PRO A 8 -4.95 -0.40 -23.03
N THR A 9 -3.95 0.45 -23.23
CA THR A 9 -2.58 0.18 -22.80
C THR A 9 -2.56 0.07 -21.28
N GLN A 10 -2.07 -1.05 -20.76
CA GLN A 10 -1.93 -1.28 -19.32
C GLN A 10 -0.59 -0.78 -18.81
N LEU A 11 -0.61 -0.11 -17.66
CA LEU A 11 0.56 0.29 -16.89
C LEU A 11 0.57 -0.45 -15.56
N ASP A 12 1.64 -1.19 -15.33
CA ASP A 12 1.91 -1.85 -14.06
C ASP A 12 2.77 -0.93 -13.18
N MET A 13 2.28 -0.56 -12.01
CA MET A 13 2.97 0.34 -11.07
C MET A 13 3.24 -0.37 -9.75
N PRO A 14 4.51 -0.74 -9.46
CA PRO A 14 4.84 -1.52 -8.27
C PRO A 14 4.74 -0.73 -6.98
N LEU A 15 4.30 -1.40 -5.92
CA LEU A 15 4.49 -0.94 -4.55
C LEU A 15 5.90 -1.35 -4.12
N VAL A 16 6.77 -0.36 -3.97
CA VAL A 16 8.17 -0.55 -3.59
C VAL A 16 8.34 -0.34 -2.10
N LEU A 17 9.06 -1.26 -1.43
CA LEU A 17 9.40 -1.11 -0.01
C LEU A 17 10.27 0.15 0.17
N ASP A 18 9.83 1.04 1.07
CA ASP A 18 10.62 2.21 1.46
C ASP A 18 11.38 1.88 2.74
N GLU A 19 12.60 1.35 2.58
CA GLU A 19 13.45 0.88 3.67
C GLU A 19 13.86 2.02 4.62
N ASP A 20 14.21 3.17 4.05
CA ASP A 20 14.66 4.34 4.81
C ASP A 20 13.52 4.90 5.66
N LEU A 21 12.34 5.09 5.08
CA LEU A 21 11.18 5.56 5.85
C LEU A 21 10.74 4.53 6.90
N THR A 22 10.74 3.24 6.54
CA THR A 22 10.47 2.15 7.50
C THR A 22 11.44 2.21 8.67
N LYS A 23 12.74 2.38 8.41
CA LYS A 23 13.77 2.49 9.44
C LYS A 23 13.61 3.74 10.28
N GLN A 24 13.36 4.91 9.67
CA GLN A 24 13.11 6.16 10.37
C GLN A 24 11.93 6.03 11.36
N MET A 25 10.83 5.43 10.91
CA MET A 25 9.67 5.22 11.77
C MET A 25 9.92 4.20 12.89
N ARG A 26 10.77 3.18 12.68
CA ARG A 26 11.20 2.25 13.75
C ARG A 26 12.10 2.95 14.78
N LEU A 27 13.07 3.74 14.32
CA LEU A 27 13.95 4.55 15.18
C LEU A 27 13.15 5.52 16.07
N ARG A 28 12.02 6.04 15.57
CA ARG A 28 11.10 6.85 16.38
C ARG A 28 10.55 6.07 17.59
N VAL A 29 10.18 4.81 17.41
CA VAL A 29 9.70 3.95 18.50
C VAL A 29 10.81 3.69 19.51
N GLU A 30 12.00 3.32 19.04
CA GLU A 30 13.17 3.05 19.89
C GLU A 30 13.57 4.29 20.70
N SER A 31 13.60 5.47 20.06
CA SER A 31 13.94 6.74 20.71
C SER A 31 12.95 7.09 21.83
N LEU A 32 11.64 6.86 21.62
CA LEU A 32 10.64 7.05 22.66
C LEU A 32 10.86 6.11 23.84
N GLN A 33 11.16 4.84 23.58
CA GLN A 33 11.43 3.85 24.63
C GLN A 33 12.69 4.19 25.43
N GLN A 34 13.80 4.50 24.77
CA GLN A 34 15.07 4.83 25.41
C GLN A 34 14.99 6.09 26.28
N ARG A 35 14.21 7.08 25.84
CA ARG A 35 14.08 8.38 26.54
C ARG A 35 12.92 8.42 27.53
N GLY A 36 12.15 7.33 27.68
CA GLY A 36 10.91 7.33 28.46
C GLY A 36 9.86 8.33 27.94
N GLY A 37 9.95 8.69 26.65
CA GLY A 37 9.08 9.67 26.01
C GLY A 37 7.72 9.08 25.68
N LYS A 38 6.70 9.94 25.66
CA LYS A 38 5.38 9.58 25.13
C LYS A 38 5.28 9.97 23.66
N ARG A 39 4.58 9.16 22.88
CA ARG A 39 4.17 9.52 21.51
C ARG A 39 3.26 10.76 21.54
N GLN A 40 3.22 11.48 20.44
CA GLN A 40 2.24 12.55 20.23
C GLN A 40 0.83 11.94 20.22
N ASP A 41 -0.17 12.76 20.56
CA ASP A 41 -1.55 12.30 20.53
C ASP A 41 -1.96 11.90 19.11
N GLY A 42 -2.60 10.74 18.98
CA GLY A 42 -2.94 10.14 17.69
C GLY A 42 -1.78 9.58 16.85
N GLU A 43 -0.51 9.74 17.27
CA GLU A 43 0.67 9.28 16.52
C GLU A 43 0.63 7.77 16.24
N LYS A 44 0.85 7.42 14.96
CA LYS A 44 0.96 6.06 14.47
C LYS A 44 2.41 5.60 14.55
N LEU A 45 2.72 4.88 15.62
CA LEU A 45 4.01 4.19 15.74
C LEU A 45 4.04 2.94 14.85
N LEU A 46 5.17 2.73 14.17
CA LEU A 46 5.35 1.60 13.27
C LEU A 46 5.61 0.32 14.07
N GLN A 47 4.72 -0.66 13.95
CA GLN A 47 4.87 -1.96 14.59
C GLN A 47 5.85 -2.84 13.79
N PRO A 48 6.52 -3.84 14.40
CA PRO A 48 7.50 -4.69 13.72
C PRO A 48 6.95 -5.40 12.47
N ALA A 49 5.70 -5.87 12.55
CA ALA A 49 5.00 -6.54 11.45
C ALA A 49 4.47 -5.58 10.37
N LYS A 50 4.90 -4.30 10.39
CA LYS A 50 4.48 -3.28 9.44
C LYS A 50 5.69 -2.66 8.76
N SER A 51 5.51 -2.34 7.49
CA SER A 51 6.53 -1.67 6.68
C SER A 51 5.88 -0.61 5.80
N MET A 52 6.65 0.43 5.49
CA MET A 52 6.23 1.49 4.59
C MET A 52 6.56 1.09 3.15
N TYR A 53 5.58 1.27 2.28
CA TYR A 53 5.73 1.10 0.84
C TYR A 53 5.36 2.41 0.15
N ARG A 54 5.81 2.58 -1.08
CA ARG A 54 5.40 3.68 -1.93
C ARG A 54 5.05 3.20 -3.32
N ILE A 55 4.17 3.95 -3.98
CA ILE A 55 3.96 3.87 -5.42
C ILE A 55 4.40 5.19 -6.04
N ASP A 56 5.15 5.11 -7.13
CA ASP A 56 5.56 6.25 -7.93
C ASP A 56 4.66 6.29 -9.18
N PHE A 57 3.76 7.27 -9.26
CA PHE A 57 2.83 7.42 -10.38
C PHE A 57 3.57 7.96 -11.61
N ILE A 58 4.02 7.06 -12.48
CA ILE A 58 4.73 7.39 -13.73
C ILE A 58 3.85 8.14 -14.76
N GLN A 59 2.54 8.07 -14.57
CA GLN A 59 1.52 8.84 -15.28
C GLN A 59 0.47 9.28 -14.26
N GLN A 60 -0.08 10.49 -14.40
CA GLN A 60 -1.01 11.05 -13.41
C GLN A 60 -2.43 11.22 -13.95
N GLN A 61 -2.59 11.35 -15.26
CA GLN A 61 -3.87 11.61 -15.90
C GLN A 61 -4.29 10.42 -16.74
N ARG A 62 -5.61 10.25 -16.91
CA ARG A 62 -6.21 9.18 -17.71
C ARG A 62 -5.77 7.79 -17.28
N LEU A 63 -5.82 7.54 -15.97
CA LEU A 63 -5.60 6.22 -15.40
C LEU A 63 -6.89 5.74 -14.78
N GLN A 64 -7.26 4.50 -15.08
CA GLN A 64 -8.31 3.76 -14.40
C GLN A 64 -7.70 2.51 -13.78
N SER A 65 -7.80 2.37 -12.46
CA SER A 65 -7.35 1.17 -11.76
C SER A 65 -8.19 0.00 -12.24
N GLU A 66 -7.51 -1.03 -12.71
CA GLU A 66 -8.16 -2.23 -13.24
C GLU A 66 -8.14 -3.35 -12.21
N ARG A 67 -6.96 -3.59 -11.61
CA ARG A 67 -6.78 -4.62 -10.58
C ARG A 67 -5.55 -4.37 -9.73
N TRP A 68 -5.55 -4.98 -8.56
CA TRP A 68 -4.35 -5.25 -7.79
C TRP A 68 -3.67 -6.50 -8.34
N ASP A 69 -2.35 -6.45 -8.49
CA ASP A 69 -1.54 -7.63 -8.79
C ASP A 69 -0.65 -7.91 -7.58
N VAL A 70 -1.16 -8.78 -6.69
CA VAL A 70 -0.55 -9.09 -5.39
C VAL A 70 -0.32 -10.57 -5.28
N VAL A 71 0.92 -10.95 -4.99
CA VAL A 71 1.36 -12.33 -4.86
C VAL A 71 2.14 -12.51 -3.57
N LEU A 72 1.82 -13.58 -2.84
CA LEU A 72 2.59 -14.08 -1.70
C LEU A 72 3.28 -15.39 -2.07
N ASP A 73 4.60 -15.46 -1.89
CA ASP A 73 5.40 -16.66 -2.21
C ASP A 73 5.17 -17.84 -1.25
N LYS A 74 4.54 -17.58 -0.11
CA LYS A 74 4.15 -18.56 0.90
C LYS A 74 2.79 -18.21 1.52
N PRO A 75 2.14 -19.16 2.21
CA PRO A 75 0.88 -18.90 2.91
C PRO A 75 0.98 -17.75 3.91
N GLY A 76 -0.09 -16.97 4.02
CA GLY A 76 -0.24 -15.89 4.98
C GLY A 76 -1.09 -14.75 4.45
N ARG A 77 -1.05 -13.60 5.13
CA ARG A 77 -1.93 -12.46 4.83
C ARG A 77 -1.22 -11.12 4.95
N VAL A 78 -1.53 -10.23 4.00
CA VAL A 78 -1.11 -8.83 3.99
C VAL A 78 -2.32 -7.89 3.97
N THR A 79 -2.20 -6.76 4.65
CA THR A 79 -3.17 -5.65 4.60
C THR A 79 -2.47 -4.40 4.10
N VAL A 80 -2.93 -3.86 2.99
CA VAL A 80 -2.42 -2.66 2.33
C VAL A 80 -3.32 -1.48 2.70
N THR A 81 -2.78 -0.53 3.45
CA THR A 81 -3.50 0.67 3.87
C THR A 81 -2.84 1.92 3.28
N GLY A 82 -3.58 2.70 2.49
CA GLY A 82 -3.09 3.96 1.95
C GLY A 82 -2.90 5.03 3.03
N THR A 83 -2.05 6.02 2.74
CA THR A 83 -1.92 7.23 3.56
C THR A 83 -2.48 8.45 2.85
N SER A 84 -2.97 9.42 3.61
CA SER A 84 -3.53 10.66 3.08
C SER A 84 -2.47 11.51 2.39
N GLN A 85 -2.88 12.16 1.30
CA GLN A 85 -2.08 13.07 0.48
C GLN A 85 -1.47 14.26 1.23
N ILE A 86 -2.04 14.63 2.39
CA ILE A 86 -1.54 15.74 3.21
C ILE A 86 -0.40 15.32 4.16
N TRP A 87 -0.07 14.03 4.24
CA TRP A 87 1.05 13.56 5.04
C TRP A 87 2.35 13.63 4.25
N THR A 88 3.31 14.40 4.75
CA THR A 88 4.68 14.44 4.23
C THR A 88 5.61 13.79 5.26
N PRO A 89 6.20 12.62 4.97
CA PRO A 89 7.03 11.87 5.92
C PRO A 89 8.22 12.66 6.47
N ASP A 90 8.79 13.57 5.67
CA ASP A 90 9.93 14.41 6.09
C ASP A 90 9.56 15.51 7.08
N LEU A 91 8.27 15.86 7.17
CA LEU A 91 7.81 17.04 7.93
C LEU A 91 7.11 16.65 9.25
N THR A 92 6.40 15.52 9.27
CA THR A 92 5.56 15.15 10.41
C THR A 92 5.51 13.65 10.63
N ASN A 93 5.35 13.22 11.89
CA ASN A 93 5.03 11.83 12.19
C ASN A 93 3.65 11.47 11.63
N LEU A 94 3.49 10.22 11.18
CA LEU A 94 2.20 9.72 10.72
C LEU A 94 1.18 9.74 11.88
N ILE A 95 -0.01 10.25 11.62
CA ILE A 95 -1.14 10.24 12.56
C ILE A 95 -2.15 9.17 12.12
N THR A 96 -2.76 8.47 13.08
CA THR A 96 -3.68 7.35 12.79
C THR A 96 -4.82 7.73 11.84
N ARG A 97 -5.37 8.94 11.95
CA ARG A 97 -6.44 9.45 11.06
C ARG A 97 -6.00 9.71 9.61
N GLN A 98 -4.71 9.69 9.33
CA GLN A 98 -4.16 9.83 7.97
C GLN A 98 -4.09 8.48 7.25
N LEU A 99 -4.45 7.37 7.92
CA LEU A 99 -4.64 6.09 7.26
C LEU A 99 -5.99 6.10 6.55
N LEU A 100 -5.99 5.75 5.27
CA LEU A 100 -7.18 5.71 4.43
C LEU A 100 -7.96 4.41 4.67
N ASP A 101 -9.27 4.50 4.49
CA ASP A 101 -10.23 3.40 4.55
C ASP A 101 -11.09 3.43 3.27
N PRO A 102 -11.37 2.30 2.59
CA PRO A 102 -11.05 0.93 3.02
C PRO A 102 -9.59 0.55 2.79
N ALA A 103 -9.15 -0.53 3.47
CA ALA A 103 -7.87 -1.18 3.22
C ALA A 103 -8.06 -2.44 2.36
N ALA A 104 -7.12 -2.71 1.45
CA ALA A 104 -7.12 -3.94 0.69
C ALA A 104 -6.39 -5.05 1.46
N ILE A 105 -6.98 -6.24 1.53
CA ILE A 105 -6.49 -7.40 2.29
C ILE A 105 -6.35 -8.55 1.30
N PHE A 106 -5.16 -9.14 1.25
CA PHE A 106 -4.82 -10.26 0.38
C PHE A 106 -4.28 -11.40 1.23
N TRP A 107 -4.68 -12.63 0.92
CA TRP A 107 -4.18 -13.80 1.62
C TRP A 107 -4.00 -15.00 0.70
N ARG A 108 -3.09 -15.88 1.10
CA ARG A 108 -2.85 -17.19 0.51
C ARG A 108 -2.99 -18.25 1.60
N LYS A 109 -3.86 -19.24 1.38
CA LYS A 109 -4.08 -20.35 2.33
C LYS A 109 -2.98 -21.40 2.20
N GLU A 110 -2.77 -22.19 3.25
CA GLU A 110 -1.74 -23.24 3.26
C GLU A 110 -1.98 -24.32 2.20
N ASP A 111 -3.24 -24.68 1.99
CA ASP A 111 -3.64 -25.73 1.03
C ASP A 111 -3.94 -25.19 -0.38
N SER A 112 -3.52 -23.96 -0.70
CA SER A 112 -3.84 -23.31 -1.98
C SER A 112 -2.72 -22.43 -2.51
N GLU A 113 -2.46 -22.55 -3.80
CA GLU A 113 -1.60 -21.62 -4.55
C GLU A 113 -2.35 -20.33 -4.95
N ALA A 114 -3.68 -20.32 -4.85
CA ALA A 114 -4.50 -19.18 -5.24
C ALA A 114 -4.49 -18.07 -4.17
N MET A 115 -4.38 -16.82 -4.64
CA MET A 115 -4.60 -15.63 -3.84
C MET A 115 -6.10 -15.36 -3.71
N ASP A 116 -6.54 -15.02 -2.51
CA ASP A 116 -7.88 -14.52 -2.21
C ASP A 116 -7.75 -13.07 -1.66
N TRP A 117 -8.80 -12.27 -1.78
CA TRP A 117 -8.83 -10.89 -1.26
C TRP A 117 -10.24 -10.40 -0.92
N ASN A 118 -10.33 -9.29 -0.17
CA ASN A 118 -11.60 -8.61 0.10
C ASN A 118 -12.02 -7.76 -1.12
N GLU A 119 -12.71 -8.41 -2.06
CA GLU A 119 -12.99 -7.86 -3.40
C GLU A 119 -13.58 -6.44 -3.42
N ALA A 120 -14.65 -6.18 -2.65
CA ALA A 120 -15.33 -4.88 -2.64
C ALA A 120 -14.40 -3.73 -2.17
N ASP A 121 -13.73 -3.93 -1.05
CA ASP A 121 -12.82 -2.95 -0.46
C ASP A 121 -11.58 -2.72 -1.34
N ALA A 122 -11.02 -3.79 -1.91
CA ALA A 122 -9.86 -3.71 -2.79
C ALA A 122 -10.19 -2.95 -4.09
N LEU A 123 -11.40 -3.17 -4.64
CA LEU A 123 -11.90 -2.46 -5.81
C LEU A 123 -12.11 -0.97 -5.50
N GLU A 124 -12.85 -0.65 -4.43
CA GLU A 124 -13.09 0.74 -4.02
C GLU A 124 -11.77 1.47 -3.76
N PHE A 125 -10.81 0.81 -3.11
CA PHE A 125 -9.51 1.41 -2.86
C PHE A 125 -8.75 1.67 -4.17
N GLY A 126 -8.79 0.75 -5.14
CA GLY A 126 -8.21 0.93 -6.46
C GLY A 126 -8.79 2.15 -7.20
N GLU A 127 -10.11 2.33 -7.18
CA GLU A 127 -10.76 3.52 -7.79
C GLU A 127 -10.26 4.82 -7.15
N ARG A 128 -10.10 4.84 -5.82
CA ARG A 128 -9.55 6.00 -5.11
C ARG A 128 -8.08 6.26 -5.50
N LEU A 129 -7.29 5.24 -5.79
CA LEU A 129 -5.91 5.42 -6.27
C LEU A 129 -5.87 6.13 -7.62
N SER A 130 -6.81 5.87 -8.53
CA SER A 130 -6.92 6.60 -9.80
C SER A 130 -7.18 8.09 -9.59
N GLU A 131 -8.03 8.46 -8.62
CA GLU A 131 -8.25 9.86 -8.26
C GLU A 131 -7.03 10.50 -7.61
N LEU A 132 -6.33 9.77 -6.73
CA LEU A 132 -5.12 10.25 -6.06
C LEU A 132 -3.94 10.43 -7.02
N ALA A 133 -3.81 9.56 -8.03
CA ALA A 133 -2.78 9.67 -9.07
C ALA A 133 -2.83 11.00 -9.83
N LYS A 134 -4.02 11.62 -9.95
CA LYS A 134 -4.20 12.93 -10.60
C LYS A 134 -3.51 14.07 -9.85
N ILE A 135 -3.27 13.90 -8.56
CA ILE A 135 -2.80 14.96 -7.66
C ILE A 135 -1.41 14.62 -7.11
N LEU A 136 -1.14 13.34 -6.86
CA LEU A 136 0.10 12.86 -6.27
C LEU A 136 1.02 12.26 -7.33
N LYS A 137 2.32 12.57 -7.23
CA LYS A 137 3.36 11.82 -7.95
C LYS A 137 3.83 10.59 -7.19
N VAL A 138 3.74 10.65 -5.87
CA VAL A 138 4.15 9.59 -4.95
C VAL A 138 3.06 9.44 -3.90
N MET A 139 2.69 8.20 -3.59
CA MET A 139 1.80 7.90 -2.48
C MET A 139 2.39 6.79 -1.62
N TYR A 140 2.27 6.95 -0.30
CA TYR A 140 2.77 5.98 0.67
C TYR A 140 1.67 5.07 1.18
N PHE A 141 2.06 3.85 1.52
CA PHE A 141 1.21 2.79 2.06
C PHE A 141 1.85 2.20 3.29
N LEU A 142 1.02 1.87 4.27
CA LEU A 142 1.40 1.04 5.40
C LEU A 142 0.94 -0.38 5.12
N ILE A 143 1.88 -1.30 4.89
CA ILE A 143 1.56 -2.72 4.71
C ILE A 143 1.76 -3.45 6.03
N THR A 144 0.73 -4.17 6.46
CA THR A 144 0.77 -5.06 7.63
C THR A 144 0.91 -6.49 7.17
N PHE A 145 1.92 -7.18 7.68
CA PHE A 145 2.19 -8.59 7.42
C PHE A 145 1.69 -9.42 8.60
N SER A 146 1.07 -10.57 8.32
CA SER A 146 0.58 -11.49 9.34
C SER A 146 0.77 -12.94 8.90
N GLU A 147 0.68 -13.88 9.83
CA GLU A 147 0.80 -15.32 9.53
C GLU A 147 2.19 -15.71 8.97
N GLY A 148 3.24 -15.06 9.50
CA GLY A 148 4.62 -15.41 9.21
C GLY A 148 5.17 -14.86 7.88
N VAL A 149 4.38 -14.16 7.08
CA VAL A 149 4.89 -13.43 5.90
C VAL A 149 5.69 -12.20 6.29
N GLU A 150 6.65 -11.87 5.43
CA GLU A 150 7.57 -10.72 5.57
C GLU A 150 7.64 -9.96 4.25
N PRO A 151 8.22 -8.75 4.20
CA PRO A 151 8.36 -7.97 2.96
C PRO A 151 8.97 -8.74 1.78
N ALA A 152 9.92 -9.64 2.05
CA ALA A 152 10.57 -10.46 1.02
C ALA A 152 9.59 -11.45 0.33
N ASN A 153 8.47 -11.78 0.98
CA ASN A 153 7.48 -12.71 0.49
C ASN A 153 6.42 -12.05 -0.41
N LEU A 154 6.40 -10.72 -0.47
CA LEU A 154 5.37 -9.94 -1.15
C LEU A 154 5.88 -9.36 -2.46
N LYS A 155 5.14 -9.61 -3.54
CA LYS A 155 5.17 -8.79 -4.76
C LYS A 155 3.81 -8.13 -4.89
N ALA A 156 3.80 -6.80 -5.01
CA ALA A 156 2.56 -6.04 -5.08
C ALA A 156 2.70 -4.91 -6.09
N SER A 157 1.69 -4.76 -6.93
CA SER A 157 1.54 -3.63 -7.83
C SER A 157 0.07 -3.33 -8.09
N VAL A 158 -0.20 -2.19 -8.70
CA VAL A 158 -1.53 -1.82 -9.19
C VAL A 158 -1.45 -1.65 -10.69
N VAL A 159 -2.36 -2.34 -11.40
CA VAL A 159 -2.48 -2.27 -12.85
C VAL A 159 -3.51 -1.21 -13.21
N PHE A 160 -3.08 -0.23 -13.99
CA PHE A 160 -3.92 0.85 -14.51
C PHE A 160 -4.11 0.69 -16.02
N SER A 161 -5.34 0.83 -16.48
CA SER A 161 -5.64 1.07 -17.89
C SER A 161 -5.45 2.56 -18.23
N GLN A 162 -4.78 2.85 -19.34
CA GLN A 162 -4.69 4.20 -19.90
C GLN A 162 -5.97 4.53 -20.69
N LEU A 163 -6.61 5.64 -20.33
CA LEU A 163 -7.82 6.18 -20.98
C LEU A 163 -7.52 7.24 -22.06
#